data_AF-A0A6I9MB89-F1
#
_entry.id   AF-A0A6I9MB89-F1
#
_cell.length_a   1.000
_cell.length_b   1.000
_cell.length_c   1.000
_cell.angle_alpha   90.00
_cell.angle_beta   90.00
_cell.angle_gamma   90.00
#
_symmetry.space_group_name_H-M   'P 1'
#
loop_
_entity.id
_entity.type
_entity.pdbx_description
1 polymer ?
#
loop_
_entity_poly.entity_id
_entity_poly.type
_entity_poly.pdbx_seq_one_letter_code
_entity_poly.pdbx_strand_id
1 'polypeptide(L)'
;MPPIENDTGKNDLKSQIQLLIDSNQVMVFSKSYCPYCVTVKDLFKELKLEFNAVELDLIEDGTNFQDMLLEMTGQKSVPNVFINKTHVGGCDKTLQAHKDGSLQQLLCAETEAYDYDLIVIGGGSGGLACSKEAAALGKKAIVLDYVVPTPKGTTWGLGGTCVNVGCIPKKLMHQTAMLGTAIQDARKFGWEIDEKGEASEQQRPRRSRRGDIGPVCRVKHNWDTMKEAVSNYIGSLNWGYRVALRDKNVNYVNAYAEFIEPHKVKVKWEEPPCCGSL
;
A
#
# COMPACT_ATOMS: atom_id res chain seq x y z
N MET A 1 -59.69 13.33 27.43
CA MET A 1 -58.32 13.41 26.89
C MET A 1 -57.88 11.99 26.56
N PRO A 2 -57.37 11.70 25.36
CA PRO A 2 -56.63 10.47 25.14
C PRO A 2 -55.30 10.54 25.91
N PRO A 3 -54.71 9.41 26.33
CA PRO A 3 -53.46 9.44 27.09
C PRO A 3 -52.31 9.89 26.18
N ILE A 4 -51.61 10.93 26.60
CA ILE A 4 -50.32 11.36 26.08
C ILE A 4 -49.32 10.75 27.06
N GLU A 5 -48.48 9.81 26.62
CA GLU A 5 -47.20 9.37 27.23
C GLU A 5 -46.90 7.90 26.85
N ASN A 6 -46.15 7.69 25.75
CA ASN A 6 -45.36 6.46 25.54
C ASN A 6 -44.33 6.52 24.39
N ASP A 7 -44.26 7.64 23.64
CA ASP A 7 -43.48 7.70 22.40
C ASP A 7 -41.98 7.97 22.63
N THR A 8 -41.62 8.67 23.70
CA THR A 8 -40.22 9.06 23.98
C THR A 8 -39.33 7.84 24.30
N GLY A 9 -39.78 6.95 25.19
CA GLY A 9 -39.01 5.74 25.56
C GLY A 9 -38.87 4.72 24.43
N LYS A 10 -39.87 4.61 23.55
CA LYS A 10 -39.80 3.75 22.36
C LYS A 10 -38.78 4.25 21.34
N ASN A 11 -38.72 5.57 21.12
CA ASN A 11 -37.78 6.17 20.17
C ASN A 11 -36.32 6.06 20.64
N ASP A 12 -36.08 6.17 21.96
CA ASP A 12 -34.75 5.96 22.53
C ASP A 12 -34.29 4.50 22.38
N LEU A 13 -35.16 3.53 22.65
CA LEU A 13 -34.84 2.10 22.53
C LEU A 13 -34.54 1.69 21.07
N LYS A 14 -35.33 2.22 20.12
CA LYS A 14 -35.09 2.03 18.69
C LYS A 14 -33.72 2.58 18.27
N SER A 15 -33.36 3.75 18.77
CA SER A 15 -32.06 4.39 18.49
C SER A 15 -30.90 3.57 19.04
N GLN A 16 -31.03 3.00 20.24
CA GLN A 16 -30.02 2.10 20.82
C GLN A 16 -29.82 0.83 19.99
N ILE A 17 -30.92 0.18 19.56
CA ILE A 17 -30.85 -1.01 18.70
C ILE A 17 -30.21 -0.66 17.35
N GLN A 18 -30.58 0.47 16.77
CA GLN A 18 -30.01 0.93 15.50
C GLN A 18 -28.51 1.21 15.64
N LEU A 19 -28.07 1.87 16.72
CA LEU A 19 -26.65 2.10 16.99
C LEU A 19 -25.86 0.80 17.11
N LEU A 20 -26.42 -0.22 17.75
CA LEU A 20 -25.78 -1.54 17.84
C LEU A 20 -25.65 -2.19 16.46
N ILE A 21 -26.69 -2.10 15.63
CA ILE A 21 -26.67 -2.60 14.25
C ILE A 21 -25.67 -1.84 13.37
N ASP A 22 -25.57 -0.52 13.54
CA ASP A 22 -24.72 0.33 12.71
C ASP A 22 -23.23 0.25 13.10
N SER A 23 -22.94 -0.02 14.37
CA SER A 23 -21.56 -0.07 14.90
C SER A 23 -20.85 -1.41 14.71
N ASN A 24 -21.57 -2.45 14.30
CA ASN A 24 -21.03 -3.82 14.24
C ASN A 24 -21.36 -4.45 12.88
N GLN A 25 -20.35 -5.05 12.25
CA GLN A 25 -20.49 -5.71 10.96
C GLN A 25 -21.46 -6.91 11.02
N VAL A 26 -21.38 -7.71 12.08
CA VAL A 26 -22.28 -8.84 12.34
C VAL A 26 -22.87 -8.68 13.74
N MET A 27 -24.19 -8.49 13.80
CA MET A 27 -24.96 -8.38 15.04
C MET A 27 -25.91 -9.55 15.22
N VAL A 28 -25.90 -10.14 16.42
CA VAL A 28 -26.76 -11.26 16.78
C VAL A 28 -27.54 -10.95 18.06
N PHE A 29 -28.84 -10.73 17.94
CA PHE A 29 -29.72 -10.70 19.11
C PHE A 29 -30.10 -12.14 19.49
N SER A 30 -29.79 -12.52 20.71
CA SER A 30 -29.75 -13.92 21.18
C SER A 30 -30.43 -14.08 22.54
N LYS A 31 -30.62 -15.31 22.99
CA LYS A 31 -30.85 -15.65 24.41
C LYS A 31 -29.88 -16.75 24.86
N SER A 32 -29.40 -16.66 26.09
CA SER A 32 -28.34 -17.54 26.62
C SER A 32 -28.72 -19.03 26.59
N TYR A 33 -30.00 -19.35 26.75
CA TYR A 33 -30.53 -20.72 26.77
C TYR A 33 -30.95 -21.26 25.40
N CYS A 34 -30.87 -20.47 24.33
CA CYS A 34 -31.42 -20.85 23.03
C CYS A 34 -30.42 -21.67 22.20
N PRO A 35 -30.72 -22.93 21.83
CA PRO A 35 -29.80 -23.77 21.06
C PRO A 35 -29.52 -23.23 19.65
N TYR A 36 -30.52 -22.66 18.99
CA TYR A 36 -30.38 -22.05 17.66
C TYR A 36 -29.45 -20.84 17.66
N CYS A 37 -29.39 -20.09 18.78
CA CYS A 37 -28.46 -18.98 18.92
C CYS A 37 -27.01 -19.47 19.02
N VAL A 38 -26.79 -20.58 19.73
CA VAL A 38 -25.46 -21.21 19.82
C VAL A 38 -24.99 -21.67 18.43
N THR A 39 -25.86 -22.33 17.65
CA THR A 39 -25.53 -22.78 16.29
C THR A 39 -25.08 -21.64 15.38
N VAL A 40 -25.79 -20.50 15.39
CA VAL A 40 -25.41 -19.33 14.58
C VAL A 40 -24.07 -18.73 15.02
N LYS A 41 -23.83 -18.63 16.34
CA LYS A 41 -22.56 -18.12 16.87
C LYS A 41 -21.39 -19.02 16.51
N ASP A 42 -21.57 -20.34 16.61
CA ASP A 42 -20.52 -21.30 16.28
C ASP A 42 -20.21 -21.29 14.78
N LEU A 43 -21.23 -21.12 13.92
CA LEU A 43 -21.03 -20.88 12.50
C LEU A 43 -20.12 -19.66 12.25
N PHE A 44 -20.39 -18.52 12.89
CA PHE A 44 -19.56 -17.32 12.71
C PHE A 44 -18.13 -17.51 13.26
N LYS A 45 -17.95 -18.23 14.37
CA LYS A 45 -16.62 -18.61 14.87
C LYS A 45 -15.87 -19.51 13.89
N GLU A 46 -16.53 -20.49 13.29
CA GLU A 46 -15.94 -21.40 12.30
C GLU A 46 -15.47 -20.63 11.05
N LEU A 47 -16.27 -19.64 10.63
CA LEU A 47 -15.93 -18.73 9.53
C LEU A 47 -14.88 -17.67 9.91
N LYS A 48 -14.39 -17.66 11.15
CA LYS A 48 -13.44 -16.67 11.70
C LYS A 48 -13.94 -15.22 11.54
N LEU A 49 -15.24 -15.03 11.66
CA LEU A 49 -15.86 -13.70 11.63
C LEU A 49 -15.97 -13.17 13.05
N GLU A 50 -15.58 -11.90 13.25
CA GLU A 50 -15.90 -11.19 14.47
C GLU A 50 -17.38 -10.81 14.47
N PHE A 51 -18.08 -11.10 15.56
CA PHE A 51 -19.50 -10.77 15.73
C PHE A 51 -19.76 -10.30 17.14
N ASN A 52 -20.79 -9.48 17.30
CA ASN A 52 -21.27 -9.01 18.59
C ASN A 52 -22.66 -9.61 18.86
N ALA A 53 -22.86 -10.12 20.07
CA ALA A 53 -24.08 -10.78 20.48
C ALA A 53 -24.67 -10.14 21.74
N VAL A 54 -25.96 -9.79 21.68
CA VAL A 54 -26.70 -9.25 22.81
C VAL A 54 -27.65 -10.34 23.33
N GLU A 55 -27.42 -10.78 24.57
CA GLU A 55 -28.29 -11.75 25.24
C GLU A 55 -29.49 -11.03 25.87
N LEU A 56 -30.64 -11.14 25.22
CA LEU A 56 -31.86 -10.42 25.61
C LEU A 56 -32.41 -10.88 26.96
N ASP A 57 -32.06 -12.08 27.43
CA ASP A 57 -32.50 -12.60 28.73
C ASP A 57 -31.64 -12.08 29.92
N LEU A 58 -30.50 -11.47 29.65
CA LEU A 58 -29.59 -10.95 30.68
C LEU A 58 -29.70 -9.43 30.86
N ILE A 59 -30.52 -8.76 30.06
CA ILE A 59 -30.76 -7.32 30.12
C ILE A 59 -32.14 -7.03 30.72
N GLU A 60 -32.25 -6.00 31.55
CA GLU A 60 -33.51 -5.63 32.23
C GLU A 60 -34.62 -5.28 31.21
N ASP A 61 -34.26 -4.61 30.11
CA ASP A 61 -35.17 -4.22 29.03
C ASP A 61 -35.37 -5.27 27.92
N GLY A 62 -35.00 -6.53 28.17
CA GLY A 62 -35.00 -7.59 27.16
C GLY A 62 -36.32 -7.80 26.42
N THR A 63 -37.45 -7.67 27.12
CA THR A 63 -38.80 -7.80 26.55
C THR A 63 -39.09 -6.65 25.59
N ASN A 64 -38.73 -5.42 25.98
CA ASN A 64 -38.88 -4.22 25.14
C ASN A 64 -38.01 -4.31 23.87
N PHE A 65 -36.79 -4.84 24.00
CA PHE A 65 -35.92 -5.13 22.85
C PHE A 65 -36.55 -6.13 21.89
N GLN A 66 -37.16 -7.22 22.38
CA GLN A 66 -37.84 -8.18 21.48
C GLN A 66 -39.04 -7.57 20.76
N ASP A 67 -39.83 -6.73 21.44
CA ASP A 67 -40.99 -6.09 20.84
C ASP A 67 -40.58 -5.02 19.82
N MET A 68 -39.49 -4.28 20.07
CA MET A 68 -38.94 -3.33 19.11
C MET A 68 -38.29 -4.05 17.91
N LEU A 69 -37.57 -5.15 18.12
CA LEU A 69 -37.04 -5.98 17.04
C LEU A 69 -38.17 -6.56 16.17
N LEU A 70 -39.28 -6.96 16.77
CA LEU A 70 -40.48 -7.37 16.03
C LEU A 70 -41.01 -6.22 15.16
N GLU A 71 -41.09 -5.01 15.71
CA GLU A 71 -41.53 -3.81 14.97
C GLU A 71 -40.58 -3.47 13.79
N MET A 72 -39.27 -3.61 13.99
CA MET A 72 -38.25 -3.30 12.97
C MET A 72 -38.11 -4.38 11.89
N THR A 73 -38.18 -5.65 12.27
CA THR A 73 -37.80 -6.78 11.39
C THR A 73 -38.96 -7.69 11.00
N GLY A 74 -40.11 -7.56 11.66
CA GLY A 74 -41.21 -8.51 11.57
C GLY A 74 -40.94 -9.83 12.29
N GLN A 75 -39.82 -9.98 13.02
CA GLN A 75 -39.42 -11.23 13.68
C GLN A 75 -39.23 -11.04 15.20
N LYS A 76 -40.05 -11.74 16.00
CA LYS A 76 -39.92 -11.79 17.47
C LYS A 76 -38.96 -12.87 17.96
N SER A 77 -38.73 -13.91 17.15
CA SER A 77 -37.89 -15.07 17.50
C SER A 77 -36.41 -14.73 17.50
N VAL A 78 -35.68 -15.34 18.43
CA VAL A 78 -34.21 -15.37 18.45
C VAL A 78 -33.69 -16.67 17.83
N PRO A 79 -32.51 -16.69 17.18
CA PRO A 79 -31.64 -15.53 16.93
C PRO A 79 -32.26 -14.56 15.92
N ASN A 80 -31.96 -13.27 16.04
CA ASN A 80 -32.27 -12.25 15.05
C ASN A 80 -30.94 -11.64 14.59
N VAL A 81 -30.57 -11.89 13.34
CA VAL A 81 -29.23 -11.66 12.80
C VAL A 81 -29.22 -10.54 11.78
N PHE A 82 -28.27 -9.61 11.96
CA PHE A 82 -27.99 -8.54 11.01
C PHE A 82 -26.54 -8.63 10.55
N ILE A 83 -26.33 -8.39 9.25
CA ILE A 83 -25.01 -8.31 8.64
C ILE A 83 -24.98 -7.04 7.80
N ASN A 84 -24.02 -6.15 8.03
CA ASN A 84 -23.87 -4.91 7.28
C ASN A 84 -25.21 -4.13 7.21
N LYS A 85 -25.82 -3.94 8.39
CA LYS A 85 -27.14 -3.29 8.60
C LYS A 85 -28.34 -4.02 7.98
N THR A 86 -28.12 -5.07 7.20
CA THR A 86 -29.17 -5.84 6.51
C THR A 86 -29.65 -6.96 7.42
N HIS A 87 -30.96 -7.02 7.65
CA HIS A 87 -31.59 -8.08 8.41
C HIS A 87 -31.60 -9.39 7.60
N VAL A 88 -30.89 -10.41 8.09
CA VAL A 88 -30.80 -11.74 7.47
C VAL A 88 -31.94 -12.64 7.96
N GLY A 89 -32.30 -12.55 9.24
CA GLY A 89 -33.35 -13.33 9.87
C GLY A 89 -32.86 -14.24 10.98
N GLY A 90 -33.54 -15.38 11.15
CA GLY A 90 -33.21 -16.40 12.14
C GLY A 90 -32.20 -17.45 11.69
N CYS A 91 -32.05 -18.51 12.50
CA CYS A 91 -31.05 -19.56 12.30
C CYS A 91 -31.12 -20.22 10.92
N ASP A 92 -32.32 -20.60 10.47
CA ASP A 92 -32.51 -21.28 9.20
C ASP A 92 -32.08 -20.42 8.01
N LYS A 93 -32.47 -19.14 8.01
CA LYS A 93 -32.09 -18.18 6.96
C LYS A 93 -30.59 -17.93 6.94
N THR A 94 -29.95 -17.80 8.11
CA THR A 94 -28.50 -17.61 8.20
C THR A 94 -27.73 -18.83 7.70
N LEU A 95 -28.16 -20.04 8.06
CA LEU A 95 -27.55 -21.28 7.58
C LEU A 95 -27.78 -21.50 6.08
N GLN A 96 -28.97 -21.15 5.58
CA GLN A 96 -29.26 -21.18 4.15
C GLN A 96 -28.37 -20.18 3.40
N ALA A 97 -28.26 -18.96 3.91
CA ALA A 97 -27.40 -17.93 3.32
C ALA A 97 -25.93 -18.36 3.26
N HIS A 98 -25.48 -19.11 4.27
CA HIS A 98 -24.14 -19.68 4.24
C HIS A 98 -23.97 -20.75 3.14
N LYS A 99 -24.98 -21.61 2.96
CA LYS A 99 -24.95 -22.71 1.98
C LYS A 99 -25.06 -22.22 0.54
N ASP A 100 -25.86 -21.19 0.28
CA ASP A 100 -26.08 -20.65 -1.06
C ASP A 100 -25.07 -19.55 -1.46
N GLY A 101 -24.19 -19.16 -0.55
CA GLY A 101 -23.14 -18.16 -0.79
C GLY A 101 -23.59 -16.71 -0.62
N SER A 102 -24.87 -16.46 -0.32
CA SER A 102 -25.39 -15.10 -0.12
C SER A 102 -24.88 -14.45 1.17
N LEU A 103 -24.48 -15.25 2.17
CA LEU A 103 -23.86 -14.74 3.40
C LEU A 103 -22.54 -14.02 3.10
N GLN A 104 -21.70 -14.62 2.25
CA GLN A 104 -20.42 -14.03 1.82
C GLN A 104 -20.67 -12.76 1.01
N GLN A 105 -21.70 -12.76 0.15
CA GLN A 105 -22.09 -11.55 -0.58
C GLN A 105 -22.53 -10.43 0.36
N LEU A 106 -23.34 -10.74 1.37
CA LEU A 106 -23.79 -9.76 2.36
C LEU A 106 -22.63 -9.23 3.19
N LEU A 107 -21.67 -10.07 3.61
CA LEU A 107 -20.46 -9.66 4.31
C LEU A 107 -19.57 -8.73 3.45
N CYS A 108 -19.56 -8.94 2.14
CA CYS A 108 -18.88 -8.08 1.17
C CYS A 108 -19.71 -6.84 0.75
N ALA A 109 -21.02 -6.79 1.02
CA ALA A 109 -21.90 -5.76 0.49
C ALA A 109 -21.68 -4.35 1.11
N GLU A 110 -20.95 -4.22 2.22
CA GLU A 110 -20.54 -2.91 2.78
C GLU A 110 -19.17 -2.40 2.30
N THR A 111 -18.43 -3.14 1.47
CA THR A 111 -17.40 -2.47 0.68
C THR A 111 -18.10 -1.71 -0.43
N GLU A 112 -18.23 -0.38 -0.29
CA GLU A 112 -18.42 0.47 -1.46
C GLU A 112 -17.50 -0.07 -2.57
N ALA A 113 -18.02 -0.25 -3.78
CA ALA A 113 -17.24 -0.82 -4.87
C ALA A 113 -16.11 0.15 -5.24
N TYR A 114 -14.95 -0.03 -4.61
CA TYR A 114 -13.76 0.75 -4.90
C TYR A 114 -13.05 0.20 -6.14
N ASP A 115 -12.44 1.10 -6.92
CA ASP A 115 -11.69 0.70 -8.11
C ASP A 115 -10.50 -0.20 -7.78
N TYR A 116 -9.92 -0.07 -6.58
CA TYR A 116 -8.71 -0.76 -6.12
C TYR A 116 -8.83 -1.11 -4.63
N ASP A 117 -8.24 -2.25 -4.24
CA ASP A 117 -8.06 -2.64 -2.83
C ASP A 117 -6.95 -1.81 -2.15
N LEU A 118 -5.99 -1.32 -2.93
CA LEU A 118 -4.85 -0.54 -2.45
C LEU A 118 -4.42 0.52 -3.48
N ILE A 119 -4.36 1.77 -3.03
CA ILE A 119 -3.73 2.87 -3.77
C ILE A 119 -2.41 3.24 -3.07
N VAL A 120 -1.31 3.14 -3.80
CA VAL A 120 0.02 3.56 -3.33
C VAL A 120 0.39 4.87 -4.00
N ILE A 121 0.51 5.94 -3.20
CA ILE A 121 1.02 7.24 -3.66
C ILE A 121 2.52 7.31 -3.37
N GLY A 122 3.33 7.15 -4.42
CA GLY A 122 4.79 7.17 -4.40
C GLY A 122 5.41 5.83 -4.83
N GLY A 123 6.04 5.81 -6.00
CA GLY A 123 6.74 4.66 -6.59
C GLY A 123 8.19 4.51 -6.14
N GLY A 124 8.45 4.78 -4.86
CA GLY A 124 9.76 4.57 -4.22
C GLY A 124 9.94 3.17 -3.64
N SER A 125 11.03 2.95 -2.89
CA SER A 125 11.35 1.64 -2.30
C SER A 125 10.20 1.04 -1.47
N GLY A 126 9.56 1.85 -0.63
CA GLY A 126 8.42 1.42 0.19
C GLY A 126 7.17 1.11 -0.64
N GLY A 127 6.78 2.02 -1.53
CA GLY A 127 5.56 1.87 -2.34
C GLY A 127 5.64 0.72 -3.35
N LEU A 128 6.78 0.56 -4.01
CA LEU A 128 7.00 -0.57 -4.91
C LEU A 128 7.02 -1.91 -4.17
N ALA A 129 7.59 -1.98 -2.96
CA ALA A 129 7.57 -3.19 -2.16
C ALA A 129 6.14 -3.52 -1.70
N CYS A 130 5.44 -2.54 -1.12
CA CYS A 130 4.07 -2.69 -0.62
C CYS A 130 3.10 -3.13 -1.72
N SER A 131 3.08 -2.46 -2.87
CA SER A 131 2.17 -2.78 -3.97
C SER A 131 2.39 -4.17 -4.55
N LYS A 132 3.65 -4.58 -4.74
CA LYS A 132 4.00 -5.92 -5.24
C LYS A 132 3.65 -7.04 -4.27
N GLU A 133 3.67 -6.76 -2.97
CA GLU A 133 3.29 -7.73 -1.95
C GLU A 133 1.76 -7.83 -1.84
N ALA A 134 1.06 -6.68 -1.84
CA ALA A 134 -0.39 -6.66 -1.88
C ALA A 134 -0.96 -7.44 -3.08
N ALA A 135 -0.35 -7.27 -4.26
CA ALA A 135 -0.74 -8.04 -5.44
C ALA A 135 -0.45 -9.54 -5.31
N ALA A 136 0.65 -9.93 -4.66
CA ALA A 136 0.93 -11.34 -4.38
C ALA A 136 -0.12 -11.98 -3.45
N LEU A 137 -0.72 -11.19 -2.57
CA LEU A 137 -1.84 -11.57 -1.70
C LEU A 137 -3.22 -11.47 -2.40
N GLY A 138 -3.24 -11.28 -3.72
CA GLY A 138 -4.46 -11.22 -4.53
C GLY A 138 -5.22 -9.89 -4.47
N LYS A 139 -4.61 -8.82 -3.94
CA LYS A 139 -5.22 -7.48 -3.88
C LYS A 139 -4.97 -6.69 -5.16
N LYS A 140 -6.02 -6.04 -5.66
CA LYS A 140 -5.94 -5.15 -6.82
C LYS A 140 -5.29 -3.83 -6.40
N ALA A 141 -4.03 -3.65 -6.78
CA ALA A 141 -3.22 -2.48 -6.39
C ALA A 141 -2.91 -1.56 -7.57
N ILE A 142 -2.85 -0.25 -7.28
CA ILE A 142 -2.33 0.78 -8.20
C ILE A 142 -1.20 1.57 -7.53
N VAL A 143 -0.16 1.89 -8.30
CA VAL A 143 0.95 2.76 -7.91
C VAL A 143 0.89 4.04 -8.74
N LEU A 144 0.77 5.17 -8.03
CA LEU A 144 0.81 6.53 -8.58
C LEU A 144 2.18 7.12 -8.22
N ASP A 145 3.04 7.35 -9.20
CA ASP A 145 4.36 7.97 -8.98
C ASP A 145 4.50 9.20 -9.86
N TYR A 146 5.07 10.27 -9.32
CA TYR A 146 5.43 11.44 -10.12
C TYR A 146 6.62 12.14 -9.48
N VAL A 147 7.58 12.51 -10.32
CA VAL A 147 8.79 13.21 -9.90
C VAL A 147 8.65 14.68 -10.28
N VAL A 148 8.30 15.50 -9.28
CA VAL A 148 8.34 16.95 -9.43
C VAL A 148 9.78 17.36 -9.77
N PRO A 149 10.02 18.04 -10.91
CA PRO A 149 11.37 18.45 -11.28
C PRO A 149 12.02 19.34 -10.21
N THR A 150 13.33 19.18 -10.03
CA THR A 150 14.12 20.10 -9.20
C THR A 150 14.06 21.54 -9.75
N PRO A 151 14.49 22.57 -8.98
CA PRO A 151 14.57 23.95 -9.51
C PRO A 151 15.41 24.10 -10.79
N LYS A 152 16.33 23.16 -11.07
CA LYS A 152 17.13 23.12 -12.30
C LYS A 152 16.48 22.31 -13.44
N GLY A 153 15.25 21.82 -13.24
CA GLY A 153 14.52 21.01 -14.22
C GLY A 153 14.90 19.53 -14.26
N THR A 154 15.80 19.06 -13.39
CA THR A 154 16.16 17.63 -13.35
C THR A 154 15.01 16.77 -12.82
N THR A 155 14.71 15.68 -13.54
CA THR A 155 13.74 14.64 -13.18
C THR A 155 14.33 13.24 -13.43
N TRP A 156 13.63 12.18 -13.04
CA TRP A 156 14.09 10.80 -13.18
C TRP A 156 12.91 9.81 -13.27
N GLY A 157 13.21 8.52 -13.48
CA GLY A 157 12.21 7.47 -13.65
C GLY A 157 11.73 6.80 -12.35
N LEU A 158 10.89 5.77 -12.52
CA LEU A 158 10.31 4.98 -11.43
C LEU A 158 11.38 4.32 -10.54
N GLY A 159 11.14 4.23 -9.22
CA GLY A 159 12.08 3.64 -8.25
C GLY A 159 12.36 4.54 -7.05
N GLY A 160 11.94 5.81 -7.13
CA GLY A 160 12.10 6.82 -6.09
C GLY A 160 13.56 7.19 -5.80
N THR A 161 13.77 7.80 -4.64
CA THR A 161 15.03 8.46 -4.27
C THR A 161 16.21 7.50 -4.26
N CYS A 162 16.10 6.35 -3.59
CA CYS A 162 17.24 5.45 -3.38
C CYS A 162 17.81 4.92 -4.70
N VAL A 163 16.95 4.68 -5.69
CA VAL A 163 17.32 4.18 -7.02
C VAL A 163 17.95 5.29 -7.86
N ASN A 164 17.31 6.46 -7.93
CA ASN A 164 17.67 7.47 -8.93
C ASN A 164 18.69 8.50 -8.45
N VAL A 165 18.60 8.93 -7.18
CA VAL A 165 19.36 10.06 -6.64
C VAL A 165 19.86 9.84 -5.20
N GLY A 166 19.93 8.58 -4.79
CA GLY A 166 20.21 8.18 -3.42
C GLY A 166 21.22 7.05 -3.36
N CYS A 167 20.85 5.97 -2.67
CA CYS A 167 21.75 4.87 -2.31
C CYS A 167 22.52 4.28 -3.50
N ILE A 168 21.85 4.05 -4.63
CA ILE A 168 22.45 3.41 -5.81
C ILE A 168 23.55 4.30 -6.43
N PRO A 169 23.25 5.50 -6.96
CA PRO A 169 24.29 6.36 -7.52
C PRO A 169 25.36 6.71 -6.49
N LYS A 170 24.96 6.99 -5.23
CA LYS A 170 25.90 7.28 -4.14
C LYS A 170 26.91 6.14 -3.97
N LYS A 171 26.45 4.88 -3.91
CA LYS A 171 27.35 3.74 -3.63
C LYS A 171 28.23 3.40 -4.83
N LEU A 172 27.74 3.57 -6.06
CA LEU A 172 28.54 3.41 -7.27
C LEU A 172 29.64 4.47 -7.39
N MET A 173 29.32 5.72 -7.09
CA MET A 173 30.31 6.82 -7.05
C MET A 173 31.32 6.61 -5.92
N HIS A 174 30.86 6.18 -4.75
CA HIS A 174 31.75 5.83 -3.63
C HIS A 174 32.69 4.68 -4.00
N GLN A 175 32.19 3.63 -4.66
CA GLN A 175 33.03 2.53 -5.14
C GLN A 175 34.08 3.03 -6.14
N THR A 176 33.73 3.98 -7.00
CA THR A 176 34.69 4.59 -7.95
C THR A 176 35.81 5.33 -7.21
N ALA A 177 35.51 6.02 -6.12
CA ALA A 177 36.52 6.64 -5.26
C ALA A 177 37.45 5.59 -4.61
N MET A 178 36.88 4.48 -4.11
CA MET A 178 37.66 3.37 -3.53
C MET A 178 38.57 2.69 -4.55
N LEU A 179 38.15 2.59 -5.82
CA LEU A 179 39.01 2.09 -6.90
C LEU A 179 40.22 2.99 -7.12
N GLY A 180 40.05 4.32 -7.01
CA GLY A 180 41.15 5.27 -7.10
C GLY A 180 42.25 5.03 -6.06
N THR A 181 41.86 4.77 -4.80
CA THR A 181 42.82 4.42 -3.73
C THR A 181 43.40 3.03 -3.91
N ALA A 182 42.57 2.05 -4.31
CA ALA A 182 43.02 0.69 -4.54
C ALA A 182 44.09 0.58 -5.64
N ILE A 183 43.99 1.39 -6.70
CA ILE A 183 45.00 1.47 -7.77
C ILE A 183 46.36 1.93 -7.22
N GLN A 184 46.37 2.87 -6.26
CA GLN A 184 47.60 3.34 -5.62
C GLN A 184 48.22 2.24 -4.75
N ASP A 185 47.40 1.55 -3.96
CA ASP A 185 47.87 0.48 -3.09
C ASP A 185 48.31 -0.76 -3.85
N ALA A 186 47.66 -1.10 -4.97
CA ALA A 186 47.99 -2.26 -5.80
C ALA A 186 49.49 -2.29 -6.18
N ARG A 187 50.10 -1.14 -6.44
CA ARG A 187 51.55 -1.04 -6.74
C ARG A 187 52.43 -1.55 -5.59
N LYS A 188 52.02 -1.32 -4.34
CA LYS A 188 52.75 -1.82 -3.15
C LYS A 188 52.66 -3.35 -3.01
N PHE A 189 51.67 -3.95 -3.65
CA PHE A 189 51.46 -5.40 -3.68
C PHE A 189 51.93 -6.04 -5.00
N GLY A 190 52.80 -5.35 -5.75
CA GLY A 190 53.47 -5.93 -6.93
C GLY A 190 52.70 -5.80 -8.25
N TRP A 191 51.61 -5.03 -8.31
CA TRP A 191 50.93 -4.76 -9.57
C TRP A 191 51.68 -3.72 -10.40
N GLU A 192 52.09 -4.10 -11.61
CA GLU A 192 52.67 -3.21 -12.61
C GLU A 192 51.53 -2.54 -13.41
N ILE A 193 51.43 -1.20 -13.33
CA ILE A 193 50.40 -0.43 -14.03
C ILE A 193 51.10 0.57 -14.96
N ASP A 194 51.01 0.32 -16.27
CA ASP A 194 51.66 1.09 -17.33
C ASP A 194 51.26 2.58 -17.30
N GLU A 195 52.26 3.46 -17.43
CA GLU A 195 52.09 4.92 -17.34
C GLU A 195 51.94 5.61 -18.71
N LYS A 196 51.81 4.84 -19.80
CA LYS A 196 51.81 5.35 -21.18
C LYS A 196 50.45 5.92 -21.58
N GLY A 197 50.08 7.06 -21.00
CA GLY A 197 49.17 8.03 -21.63
C GLY A 197 50.01 9.14 -22.24
N GLU A 198 50.05 9.21 -23.57
CA GLU A 198 50.86 10.12 -24.39
C GLU A 198 51.14 11.48 -23.73
N ALA A 199 52.37 11.66 -23.25
CA ALA A 199 52.95 12.98 -23.07
C ALA A 199 53.88 13.19 -24.28
N SER A 200 53.55 14.18 -25.12
CA SER A 200 54.47 14.68 -26.14
C SER A 200 55.88 14.88 -25.54
N GLU A 201 56.89 14.38 -26.23
CA GLU A 201 58.32 14.26 -25.92
C GLU A 201 59.03 15.54 -25.35
N GLN A 202 58.35 16.67 -25.21
CA GLN A 202 58.98 17.97 -24.95
C GLN A 202 58.96 18.47 -23.49
N GLN A 203 58.41 17.72 -22.54
CA GLN A 203 58.40 18.13 -21.12
C GLN A 203 58.97 17.06 -20.20
N ARG A 204 60.30 16.91 -20.21
CA ARG A 204 61.05 16.25 -19.13
C ARG A 204 61.16 17.21 -17.93
N PRO A 205 60.72 16.85 -16.71
CA PRO A 205 60.96 17.69 -15.54
C PRO A 205 62.44 17.68 -15.17
N ARG A 206 62.99 18.86 -14.89
CA ARG A 206 64.33 19.00 -14.27
C ARG A 206 64.29 18.38 -12.87
N ARG A 207 65.23 17.49 -12.58
CA ARG A 207 65.44 16.87 -11.24
C ARG A 207 65.41 17.95 -10.14
N SER A 208 64.38 17.96 -9.29
CA SER A 208 64.39 18.71 -8.04
C SER A 208 65.22 17.95 -6.99
N ARG A 209 66.02 18.68 -6.21
CA ARG A 209 66.93 18.17 -5.17
C ARG A 209 66.28 18.04 -3.78
N ARG A 210 64.99 17.71 -3.70
CA ARG A 210 64.33 17.38 -2.43
C ARG A 210 63.56 16.09 -2.61
N GLY A 211 63.56 15.25 -1.59
CA GLY A 211 63.02 13.89 -1.57
C GLY A 211 61.50 13.85 -1.70
N ASP A 212 60.98 14.44 -2.77
CA ASP A 212 59.59 14.37 -3.16
C ASP A 212 59.43 13.06 -3.94
N ILE A 213 58.84 12.10 -3.22
CA ILE A 213 57.95 10.99 -3.65
C ILE A 213 57.89 10.80 -5.18
N GLY A 214 58.24 9.60 -5.62
CA GLY A 214 58.37 9.17 -7.02
C GLY A 214 57.16 9.41 -7.95
N PRO A 215 57.25 8.94 -9.22
CA PRO A 215 56.37 9.36 -10.31
C PRO A 215 54.89 9.24 -9.94
N VAL A 216 54.19 10.37 -9.99
CA VAL A 216 52.75 10.48 -9.75
C VAL A 216 52.02 9.75 -10.87
N CYS A 217 51.25 8.71 -10.53
CA CYS A 217 50.38 7.97 -11.45
C CYS A 217 49.55 8.92 -12.34
N ARG A 218 49.58 8.71 -13.66
CA ARG A 218 48.70 9.41 -14.62
C ARG A 218 47.38 8.68 -14.90
N VAL A 219 46.86 7.87 -13.97
CA VAL A 219 45.50 7.33 -14.12
C VAL A 219 44.50 8.47 -13.86
N LYS A 220 43.87 8.96 -14.93
CA LYS A 220 42.88 10.04 -14.85
C LYS A 220 41.47 9.47 -14.78
N HIS A 221 40.67 9.99 -13.87
CA HIS A 221 39.24 9.70 -13.81
C HIS A 221 38.48 10.55 -14.83
N ASN A 222 37.56 9.93 -15.58
CA ASN A 222 36.62 10.62 -16.46
C ASN A 222 35.23 10.63 -15.80
N TRP A 223 34.78 11.82 -15.40
CA TRP A 223 33.49 12.03 -14.75
C TRP A 223 32.32 11.64 -15.66
N ASP A 224 32.38 12.00 -16.95
CA ASP A 224 31.30 11.75 -17.90
C ASP A 224 31.10 10.26 -18.15
N THR A 225 32.19 9.50 -18.32
CA THR A 225 32.12 8.04 -18.44
C THR A 225 31.51 7.38 -17.21
N MET A 226 31.89 7.80 -16.00
CA MET A 226 31.31 7.25 -14.77
C MET A 226 29.82 7.61 -14.64
N LYS A 227 29.49 8.88 -14.88
CA LYS A 227 28.11 9.38 -14.83
C LYS A 227 27.24 8.62 -15.81
N GLU A 228 27.69 8.44 -17.05
CA GLU A 228 26.98 7.67 -18.07
C GLU A 228 26.76 6.22 -17.63
N ALA A 229 27.78 5.53 -17.13
CA ALA A 229 27.66 4.17 -16.62
C ALA A 229 26.64 4.06 -15.46
N VAL A 230 26.68 5.02 -14.52
CA VAL A 230 25.73 5.08 -13.40
C VAL A 230 24.31 5.35 -13.91
N SER A 231 24.12 6.31 -14.82
CA SER A 231 22.83 6.62 -15.42
C SER A 231 22.25 5.45 -16.21
N ASN A 232 23.08 4.71 -16.97
CA ASN A 232 22.65 3.52 -17.71
C ASN A 232 22.16 2.43 -16.75
N TYR A 233 22.86 2.21 -15.63
CA TYR A 233 22.43 1.25 -14.63
C TYR A 233 21.11 1.67 -13.97
N ILE A 234 20.95 2.95 -13.62
CA ILE A 234 19.69 3.48 -13.09
C ILE A 234 18.55 3.28 -14.08
N GLY A 235 18.77 3.58 -15.37
CA GLY A 235 17.79 3.37 -16.43
C GLY A 235 17.34 1.90 -16.53
N SER A 236 18.27 0.96 -16.38
CA SER A 236 17.95 -0.48 -16.34
C SER A 236 17.08 -0.85 -15.14
N LEU A 237 17.33 -0.25 -13.96
CA LEU A 237 16.50 -0.45 -12.77
C LEU A 237 15.11 0.15 -12.96
N ASN A 238 15.00 1.36 -13.52
CA ASN A 238 13.70 1.99 -13.79
C ASN A 238 12.84 1.09 -14.69
N TRP A 239 13.43 0.53 -15.75
CA TRP A 239 12.74 -0.41 -16.63
C TRP A 239 12.36 -1.71 -15.89
N GLY A 240 13.30 -2.28 -15.13
CA GLY A 240 13.07 -3.49 -14.33
C GLY A 240 11.91 -3.33 -13.34
N TYR A 241 11.78 -2.19 -12.68
CA TYR A 241 10.64 -1.92 -11.79
C TYR A 241 9.31 -1.84 -12.54
N ARG A 242 9.27 -1.22 -13.73
CA ARG A 242 8.04 -1.17 -14.54
C ARG A 242 7.60 -2.57 -14.98
N VAL A 243 8.54 -3.39 -15.42
CA VAL A 243 8.28 -4.79 -15.78
C VAL A 243 7.79 -5.57 -14.56
N ALA A 244 8.45 -5.44 -13.41
CA ALA A 244 8.06 -6.15 -12.20
C ALA A 244 6.65 -5.78 -11.68
N LEU A 245 6.20 -4.53 -11.87
CA LEU A 245 4.82 -4.15 -11.56
C LEU A 245 3.84 -4.81 -12.53
N ARG A 246 4.12 -4.74 -13.84
CA ARG A 246 3.28 -5.34 -14.88
C ARG A 246 3.13 -6.85 -14.70
N ASP A 247 4.24 -7.56 -14.46
CA ASP A 247 4.24 -9.02 -14.29
C ASP A 247 3.43 -9.48 -13.06
N LYS A 248 3.32 -8.61 -12.05
CA LYS A 248 2.48 -8.82 -10.85
C LYS A 248 1.07 -8.22 -10.99
N ASN A 249 0.69 -7.76 -12.18
CA ASN A 249 -0.60 -7.13 -12.45
C ASN A 249 -0.91 -5.92 -11.54
N VAL A 250 0.13 -5.15 -11.18
CA VAL A 250 -0.01 -3.87 -10.47
C VAL A 250 -0.10 -2.75 -11.50
N ASN A 251 -1.18 -1.98 -11.46
CA ASN A 251 -1.33 -0.84 -12.35
C ASN A 251 -0.34 0.26 -11.96
N TYR A 252 0.45 0.73 -12.92
CA TYR A 252 1.37 1.83 -12.72
C TYR A 252 0.93 3.04 -13.54
N VAL A 253 0.84 4.18 -12.87
CA VAL A 253 0.48 5.45 -13.48
C VAL A 253 1.50 6.51 -13.09
N ASN A 254 2.10 7.15 -14.10
CA ASN A 254 3.01 8.28 -13.90
C ASN A 254 2.21 9.58 -13.78
N ALA A 255 1.71 9.88 -12.58
CA ALA A 255 0.85 11.04 -12.36
C ALA A 255 0.93 11.52 -10.90
N TYR A 256 0.74 12.82 -10.74
CA TYR A 256 0.67 13.42 -9.41
C TYR A 256 -0.68 13.08 -8.77
N ALA A 257 -0.67 12.67 -7.50
CA ALA A 257 -1.87 12.20 -6.82
C ALA A 257 -2.08 12.91 -5.48
N GLU A 258 -3.33 13.18 -5.15
CA GLU A 258 -3.73 13.93 -3.96
C GLU A 258 -4.99 13.30 -3.35
N PHE A 259 -4.99 13.06 -2.03
CA PHE A 259 -6.20 12.64 -1.32
C PHE A 259 -7.19 13.79 -1.30
N ILE A 260 -8.43 13.51 -1.71
CA ILE A 260 -9.54 14.47 -1.62
C ILE A 260 -10.56 14.07 -0.56
N GLU A 261 -10.70 12.76 -0.31
CA GLU A 261 -11.56 12.14 0.71
C GLU A 261 -10.89 10.84 1.19
N PRO A 262 -11.33 10.21 2.31
CA PRO A 262 -10.71 9.00 2.84
C PRO A 262 -10.53 7.84 1.84
N HIS A 263 -11.46 7.70 0.88
CA HIS A 263 -11.45 6.64 -0.13
C HIS A 263 -11.38 7.17 -1.57
N LYS A 264 -10.98 8.43 -1.77
CA LYS A 264 -10.86 9.03 -3.12
C LYS A 264 -9.56 9.79 -3.29
N VAL A 265 -8.91 9.52 -4.41
CA VAL A 265 -7.66 10.16 -4.83
C VAL A 265 -7.87 10.85 -6.17
N LYS A 266 -7.50 12.12 -6.24
CA LYS A 266 -7.46 12.88 -7.50
C LYS A 266 -6.11 12.66 -8.17
N VAL A 267 -6.15 12.23 -9.43
CA VAL A 267 -4.96 12.02 -10.26
C VAL A 267 -4.84 13.16 -11.27
N LYS A 268 -3.70 13.85 -11.28
CA LYS A 268 -3.37 14.95 -12.21
C LYS A 268 -2.36 14.42 -13.23
N TRP A 269 -2.80 14.37 -14.48
CA TRP A 269 -1.97 14.03 -15.63
C TRP A 269 -1.28 15.31 -16.11
N GLU A 270 0.04 15.30 -16.28
CA GLU A 270 0.64 16.24 -17.22
C GLU A 270 0.44 15.67 -18.62
N GLU A 271 -0.19 16.44 -19.50
CA GLU A 271 -0.19 16.12 -20.92
C GLU A 271 1.27 15.96 -21.37
N PRO A 272 1.62 14.90 -22.11
CA PRO A 272 2.92 14.87 -22.76
C PRO A 272 3.02 16.15 -23.60
N PRO A 273 4.18 16.84 -23.65
CA PRO A 273 4.35 17.94 -24.58
C PRO A 273 3.97 17.41 -25.95
N CYS A 274 2.92 18.00 -26.55
CA CYS A 274 2.42 17.64 -27.87
C CYS A 274 3.62 17.41 -28.77
N CYS A 275 3.73 16.22 -29.39
CA CYS A 275 4.70 15.98 -30.44
C CYS A 275 4.60 17.12 -31.45
N GLY A 276 5.56 18.05 -31.39
CA GLY A 276 5.80 19.00 -32.45
C GLY A 276 6.10 18.19 -33.69
N SER A 277 5.31 18.45 -34.73
CA SER A 277 5.52 18.02 -36.10
C SER A 277 7.00 18.07 -36.51
N LEU A 278 7.54 16.91 -36.85
CA LEU A 278 8.58 16.66 -37.86
C LEU A 278 8.28 15.32 -38.53
#